data_AF-A0A2J8T1V7-F1
#
_entry.id   AF-A0A2J8T1V7-F1
#
_cell.length_a   1.000
_cell.length_b   1.000
_cell.length_c   1.000
_cell.angle_alpha   90.00
_cell.angle_beta   90.00
_cell.angle_gamma   90.00
#
_symmetry.space_group_name_H-M   'P 1'
#
loop_
_entity.id
_entity.type
_entity.pdbx_description
1 polymer ?
#
loop_
_entity_poly.entity_id
_entity_poly.type
_entity_poly.pdbx_seq_one_letter_code
_entity_poly.pdbx_strand_id
1 'polypeptide(L)'
;MATVAELKAVLKDTLEKKGVLGHLKARIRAEVFNALDDDREPRPSLSHENLLINELIREYLEFNKYKYTASVLIAEQSSCVIWSTCSSIGQTVSHP
;
A
#
# COMPACT_ATOMS: atom_id res chain seq x y z
N MET A 1 35.09 -2.86 35.03
CA MET A 1 35.41 -2.92 33.59
C MET A 1 34.10 -2.91 32.84
N ALA A 2 33.91 -2.02 31.87
CA ALA A 2 32.67 -2.00 31.08
C ALA A 2 32.57 -3.29 30.27
N THR A 3 31.43 -3.96 30.34
CA THR A 3 31.21 -5.21 29.62
C THR A 3 30.80 -4.92 28.18
N VAL A 4 31.08 -5.86 27.26
CA VAL A 4 30.70 -5.74 25.84
C VAL A 4 29.17 -5.52 25.69
N ALA A 5 28.37 -6.05 26.62
CA ALA A 5 26.93 -5.87 26.67
C ALA A 5 26.53 -4.42 26.95
N GLU A 6 27.18 -3.75 27.91
CA GLU A 6 26.93 -2.35 28.24
C GLU A 6 27.30 -1.43 27.06
N LEU A 7 28.43 -1.69 26.40
CA LEU A 7 28.84 -0.94 25.21
C LEU A 7 27.84 -1.10 24.06
N LYS A 8 27.32 -2.31 23.84
CA LYS A 8 26.28 -2.58 22.84
C LYS A 8 24.97 -1.85 23.17
N ALA A 9 24.59 -1.80 24.43
CA ALA A 9 23.37 -1.10 24.88
C ALA A 9 23.49 0.41 24.65
N VAL A 10 24.61 1.02 25.06
CA VAL A 10 24.86 2.46 24.87
C VAL A 10 24.89 2.83 23.39
N LEU A 11 25.50 2.00 22.54
CA LEU A 11 25.54 2.23 21.11
C LEU A 11 24.13 2.17 20.49
N LYS A 12 23.32 1.18 20.89
CA LYS A 12 21.93 1.05 20.43
C LYS A 12 21.11 2.28 20.83
N ASP A 13 21.18 2.72 22.08
CA ASP A 13 20.47 3.90 22.58
C ASP A 13 20.90 5.18 21.84
N THR A 14 22.19 5.30 21.53
CA THR A 14 22.71 6.44 20.78
C THR A 14 22.18 6.45 19.34
N LEU A 15 22.10 5.28 18.69
CA LEU A 15 21.54 5.14 17.34
C LEU A 15 20.02 5.33 17.29
N GLU A 16 19.30 4.97 18.36
CA GLU A 16 17.86 5.25 18.52
C GLU A 16 17.61 6.75 18.74
N LYS A 17 18.37 7.41 19.63
CA LYS A 17 18.26 8.86 19.86
C LYS A 17 18.59 9.70 18.63
N LYS A 18 19.54 9.25 17.81
CA LYS A 18 19.87 9.89 16.52
C LYS A 18 18.84 9.61 15.42
N GLY A 19 17.84 8.76 15.66
CA GLY A 19 16.79 8.40 14.69
C GLY A 19 17.25 7.44 13.57
N VAL A 20 18.55 7.18 13.45
CA VAL A 20 19.14 6.33 12.40
C VAL A 20 18.64 4.89 12.48
N LEU A 21 18.52 4.33 13.69
CA LEU A 21 18.02 2.96 13.86
C LEU A 21 16.54 2.84 13.46
N GLY A 22 15.74 3.89 13.69
CA GLY A 22 14.35 3.95 13.26
C GLY A 22 14.23 3.97 11.73
N HIS A 23 15.00 4.83 11.07
CA HIS A 23 15.05 4.91 9.61
C HIS A 23 15.51 3.59 8.97
N LEU A 24 16.52 2.94 9.55
CA LEU A 24 16.99 1.64 9.06
C LEU A 24 15.93 0.54 9.23
N LYS A 25 15.27 0.46 10.39
CA LYS A 25 14.15 -0.48 10.62
C LYS A 25 13.01 -0.24 9.63
N ALA A 26 12.67 1.02 9.36
CA ALA A 26 11.63 1.38 8.40
C ALA A 26 12.00 0.97 6.97
N ARG A 27 13.24 1.22 6.56
CA ARG A 27 13.76 0.78 5.25
C ARG A 27 13.76 -0.74 5.10
N ILE A 28 14.17 -1.47 6.14
CA ILE A 28 14.10 -2.94 6.13
C ILE A 28 12.65 -3.40 5.99
N ARG A 29 11.71 -2.80 6.73
CA ARG A 29 10.28 -3.12 6.60
C ARG A 29 9.75 -2.84 5.20
N ALA A 30 10.14 -1.71 4.60
CA ALA A 30 9.77 -1.37 3.23
C ALA A 30 10.34 -2.38 2.22
N GLU A 31 11.61 -2.76 2.37
CA GLU A 31 12.25 -3.74 1.48
C GLU A 31 11.66 -5.13 1.63
N VAL A 32 11.36 -5.55 2.87
CA VAL A 32 10.66 -6.82 3.15
C VAL A 32 9.24 -6.78 2.57
N PHE A 33 8.53 -5.67 2.71
CA PHE A 33 7.22 -5.51 2.09
C PHE A 33 7.31 -5.59 0.57
N ASN A 34 8.25 -4.90 -0.06
CA ASN A 34 8.46 -4.96 -1.51
C ASN A 34 8.86 -6.36 -2.00
N ALA A 35 9.71 -7.07 -1.26
CA ALA A 35 10.13 -8.43 -1.61
C ALA A 35 9.03 -9.48 -1.39
N LEU A 36 8.03 -9.18 -0.54
CA LEU A 36 6.84 -10.00 -0.31
C LEU A 36 5.64 -9.57 -1.17
N ASP A 37 5.64 -8.36 -1.72
CA ASP A 37 4.68 -7.87 -2.72
C ASP A 37 5.07 -8.55 -4.05
N ASP A 38 4.86 -9.87 -4.09
CA ASP A 38 4.89 -10.70 -5.28
C ASP A 38 3.99 -10.01 -6.30
N ASP A 39 4.54 -9.66 -7.47
CA ASP A 39 3.90 -8.84 -8.51
C ASP A 39 2.40 -9.07 -8.53
N ARG A 40 1.67 -8.12 -7.93
CA ARG A 40 0.23 -8.14 -7.76
C ARG A 40 -0.36 -8.59 -9.08
N GLU A 41 -1.07 -9.73 -9.09
CA GLU A 41 -1.90 -10.10 -10.22
C GLU A 41 -2.59 -8.81 -10.70
N PRO A 42 -2.37 -8.40 -11.96
CA PRO A 42 -2.91 -7.14 -12.43
C PRO A 42 -4.39 -7.18 -12.12
N ARG A 43 -4.82 -6.27 -11.24
CA ARG A 43 -6.18 -6.28 -10.70
C ARG A 43 -7.13 -6.43 -11.89
N PRO A 44 -7.98 -7.47 -11.91
CA PRO A 44 -8.66 -7.87 -13.12
C PRO A 44 -9.36 -6.66 -13.73
N SER A 45 -9.21 -6.49 -15.04
CA SER A 45 -9.79 -5.37 -15.77
C SER A 45 -11.27 -5.26 -15.41
N LEU A 46 -11.69 -4.10 -14.90
CA LEU A 46 -13.07 -3.86 -14.51
C LEU A 46 -13.98 -3.98 -15.75
N SER A 47 -14.68 -5.11 -15.87
CA SER A 47 -15.70 -5.30 -16.89
C SER A 47 -16.88 -4.36 -16.65
N HIS A 48 -17.66 -4.09 -17.70
CA HIS A 48 -18.89 -3.31 -17.59
C HIS A 48 -19.86 -3.91 -16.55
N GLU A 49 -19.91 -5.25 -16.44
CA GLU A 49 -20.71 -5.96 -15.44
C GLU A 49 -20.23 -5.68 -14.02
N ASN A 50 -18.92 -5.64 -13.79
CA ASN A 50 -18.35 -5.33 -12.47
C ASN A 50 -18.59 -3.86 -12.08
N LEU A 51 -18.60 -2.94 -13.04
CA LEU A 51 -19.02 -1.56 -12.80
C LEU A 51 -20.48 -1.50 -12.38
N LEU A 52 -21.37 -2.20 -13.09
CA LEU A 52 -22.79 -2.27 -12.73
C LEU A 52 -23.00 -2.84 -11.32
N ILE A 53 -22.32 -3.93 -10.97
CA ILE A 53 -22.37 -4.53 -9.62
C ILE A 53 -21.92 -3.52 -8.56
N ASN A 54 -20.84 -2.80 -8.84
CA ASN A 54 -20.31 -1.76 -7.95
C ASN A 54 -21.28 -0.60 -7.73
N GLU A 55 -21.99 -0.16 -8.77
CA GLU A 55 -23.05 0.85 -8.67
C GLU A 55 -24.21 0.34 -7.79
N LEU A 56 -24.65 -0.90 -8.00
CA LEU A 56 -25.73 -1.52 -7.22
C LEU A 56 -25.36 -1.65 -5.73
N ILE A 57 -24.11 -2.03 -5.43
CA ILE A 57 -23.61 -2.09 -4.05
C ILE A 57 -23.61 -0.70 -3.43
N ARG A 58 -23.18 0.33 -4.17
CA ARG A 58 -23.19 1.71 -3.67
C ARG A 58 -24.61 2.18 -3.36
N GLU A 59 -25.55 1.95 -4.28
CA GLU A 59 -26.96 2.30 -4.10
C GLU A 59 -27.55 1.60 -2.86
N TYR A 60 -27.24 0.32 -2.67
CA TYR A 60 -27.63 -0.42 -1.47
C TYR A 60 -27.07 0.22 -0.19
N LEU A 61 -25.79 0.57 -0.16
CA LEU A 61 -25.16 1.20 1.00
C LEU A 61 -25.77 2.57 1.31
N GLU A 62 -26.08 3.36 0.29
CA GLU A 62 -26.73 4.66 0.44
C GLU A 62 -28.18 4.54 0.93
N PHE A 63 -28.92 3.56 0.40
CA PHE A 63 -30.28 3.26 0.84
C PHE A 63 -30.31 2.91 2.34
N ASN A 64 -29.38 2.07 2.79
CA ASN A 64 -29.24 1.64 4.19
C ASN A 64 -28.47 2.65 5.08
N LYS A 65 -28.15 3.84 4.56
CA LYS A 65 -27.46 4.93 5.29
C LYS A 65 -26.05 4.60 5.78
N TYR A 66 -25.35 3.66 5.15
CA TYR A 66 -23.96 3.32 5.43
C TYR A 66 -22.98 4.27 4.72
N LYS A 67 -23.04 5.57 5.06
CA LYS A 67 -22.30 6.64 4.38
C LYS A 67 -20.77 6.46 4.42
N TYR A 68 -20.23 5.96 5.53
CA TYR A 68 -18.79 5.76 5.68
C TYR A 68 -18.28 4.64 4.75
N THR A 69 -19.00 3.52 4.70
CA THR A 69 -18.66 2.39 3.82
C THR A 69 -18.79 2.77 2.34
N ALA A 70 -19.83 3.51 1.97
CA ALA A 70 -20.01 4.01 0.60
C ALA A 70 -18.84 4.93 0.18
N SER A 71 -18.39 5.81 1.08
CA SER A 71 -17.25 6.71 0.83
C SER A 71 -15.94 5.95 0.56
N VAL A 72 -15.64 4.92 1.37
CA VAL A 72 -14.46 4.07 1.16
C VAL A 72 -14.55 3.33 -0.18
N LEU A 73 -15.72 2.79 -0.52
CA LEU A 73 -15.93 2.09 -1.79
C LEU A 73 -15.68 3.01 -3.01
N ILE A 74 -16.09 4.27 -2.97
CA ILE A 74 -15.80 5.25 -4.03
C ILE A 74 -14.30 5.57 -4.11
N ALA A 75 -13.63 5.74 -2.97
CA ALA A 75 -12.20 6.03 -2.93
C ALA A 75 -11.36 4.87 -3.51
N GLU A 76 -11.72 3.63 -3.19
CA GLU A 76 -11.05 2.43 -3.70
C GLU A 76 -11.28 2.22 -5.21
N GLN A 77 -12.46 2.59 -5.72
CA GLN A 77 -12.75 2.53 -7.16
C GLN A 77 -11.95 3.55 -7.96
N SER A 78 -11.82 4.78 -7.49
CA SER A 78 -11.07 5.84 -8.18
C SER A 78 -9.56 5.59 -8.16
N SER A 79 -9.03 5.08 -7.04
CA SER A 79 -7.64 4.60 -6.94
C SER A 79 -7.34 3.48 -7.95
N CYS A 80 -8.32 2.58 -8.18
CA CYS A 80 -8.19 1.48 -9.15
C CYS A 80 -8.13 1.96 -10.61
N VAL A 81 -8.92 2.97 -11.00
CA VAL A 81 -8.92 3.51 -12.38
C VAL A 81 -7.61 4.24 -12.69
N ILE A 82 -7.07 4.96 -11.70
CA ILE A 82 -5.78 5.66 -11.85
C ILE A 82 -4.64 4.63 -11.98
N TRP A 83 -4.65 3.56 -11.17
CA TRP A 83 -3.62 2.52 -11.24
C TRP A 83 -3.67 1.71 -12.55
N SER A 84 -4.85 1.32 -13.04
CA SER A 84 -4.98 0.58 -14.31
C SER A 84 -4.56 1.43 -15.52
N THR A 85 -4.87 2.73 -15.50
CA THR A 85 -4.44 3.68 -16.54
C THR A 85 -2.93 3.91 -16.49
N CYS A 86 -2.33 4.09 -15.30
CA CYS A 86 -0.88 4.20 -15.14
C CYS A 86 -0.14 2.90 -15.51
N SER A 87 -0.69 1.72 -15.19
CA SER A 87 -0.09 0.43 -15.56
C SER A 87 -0.12 0.20 -17.08
N SER A 88 -1.21 0.60 -17.74
CA SER A 88 -1.33 0.52 -19.21
C SER A 88 -0.38 1.49 -19.93
N ILE A 89 -0.09 2.65 -19.33
CA ILE A 89 0.90 3.61 -19.86
C ILE A 89 2.34 3.12 -19.60
N GLY A 90 2.58 2.39 -18.51
CA GLY A 90 3.90 1.81 -18.20
C GLY A 90 4.34 0.69 -19.15
N GLN A 91 3.41 -0.05 -19.76
CA GLN A 91 3.72 -1.11 -20.72
C GLN A 91 3.98 -0.61 -22.16
N THR A 92 3.61 0.62 -22.51
CA THR A 92 3.79 1.14 -23.89
C THR A 92 5.11 1.87 -24.12
N VAL A 93 5.94 2.07 -23.08
CA VAL A 93 7.24 2.76 -23.16
C VAL A 93 8.43 1.77 -23.14
N SER A 94 8.17 0.47 -23.13
CA SER A 94 9.18 -0.60 -23.00
C SER A 94 9.37 -1.47 -24.25
N HIS A 95 9.18 -0.92 -25.45
CA HIS A 95 9.71 -1.54 -26.68
C HIS A 95 10.58 -0.56 -27.50
N PRO A 96 11.83 -0.93 -27.84
CA PRO A 96 12.71 -0.14 -28.70
C PRO A 96 12.28 -0.15 -30.18
#